data_AF-A0A364N3K5-F1
#
_entry.id   AF-A0A364N3K5-F1
#
_cell.length_a   1.000
_cell.length_b   1.000
_cell.length_c   1.000
_cell.angle_alpha   90.00
_cell.angle_beta   90.00
_cell.angle_gamma   90.00
#
_symmetry.space_group_name_H-M   'P 1'
#
loop_
_entity.id
_entity.type
_entity.pdbx_description
1 polymer ?
#
loop_
_entity_poly.entity_id
_entity_poly.type
_entity_poly.pdbx_seq_one_letter_code
_entity_poly.pdbx_strand_id
1 'polypeptide(L)'
;MSSAAAPNTSNANASQPRDDVYGAYDPSHFSAAGPNQHTQSPIVTGTSVLAAKFKDGVVIAADNLASYGSLARFTDVKRLRKFNDEVVVGFGGDVSDMQYIDRLLNSLDIRENYSSSENSLNAKNLHTYLAKVMYNRRSKFDPLWNHLLIVGMDGESKPFLASADLLGTTFSSPSLATGFGAHLAQPILRTILPDEAAVENVTKEQAVEKIKECMKVLFYRDARSMDKYSIAVVTKDGVDLDENVKLENQSWAFADRIRGYDSLFNPSAMSLATPVPKGRIVFTGGSGVAGRHVVSKLLSYGHEILNVDMTPLDNPNVYTLKADLTDGAQAFNSLSCHFRVSEPFLEPVKTPDAVVHFAGIPQPMRLPDNETFRINTMGSYNVIEAACKLGIKKIILASSLTAYGVTYAEGDVDYAHFPITEDTPTRPMDVYATSKLCMEQTAASFARRFPGVDIYCLRISAVIEPENHSKKFEAYLARPQDFKVHAWSYTDARDLGGMVQACLQTDGLGFQTFNAVNDQITIPEAEGSSEEWLRKVCPGVEITRKMGERESPVCNKKMRDMLGWKEEFGWRKVMNRE
;
A
#
# COMPACT_ATOMS: atom_id res chain seq x y z
N MET A 1 55.57 -36.16 28.50
CA MET A 1 54.75 -35.85 29.69
C MET A 1 54.34 -34.39 29.58
N SER A 2 53.09 -34.13 29.21
CA SER A 2 52.54 -32.78 29.19
C SER A 2 52.15 -32.37 30.62
N SER A 3 52.48 -31.14 31.01
CA SER A 3 51.89 -30.48 32.17
C SER A 3 51.05 -29.31 31.70
N ALA A 4 49.84 -29.25 32.24
CA ALA A 4 48.79 -28.30 31.95
C ALA A 4 49.14 -26.86 32.37
N ALA A 5 48.59 -25.89 31.64
CA ALA A 5 48.36 -24.53 32.10
C ALA A 5 46.84 -24.25 32.05
N ALA A 6 46.33 -23.65 33.13
CA ALA A 6 44.92 -23.40 33.39
C ALA A 6 44.27 -22.41 32.39
N PRO A 7 42.95 -22.50 32.11
CA PRO A 7 42.26 -21.47 31.36
C PRO A 7 41.73 -20.35 32.26
N ASN A 8 41.99 -19.13 31.78
CA ASN A 8 41.59 -17.82 32.24
C ASN A 8 40.06 -17.66 32.36
N THR A 9 39.61 -17.11 33.49
CA THR A 9 38.26 -16.57 33.68
C THR A 9 38.18 -15.14 33.18
N SER A 10 37.70 -14.90 31.96
CA SER A 10 37.19 -13.58 31.54
C SER A 10 36.36 -13.69 30.26
N ASN A 11 35.04 -13.82 30.40
CA ASN A 11 34.07 -13.45 29.37
C ASN A 11 32.71 -13.20 30.07
N ALA A 12 32.61 -12.06 30.75
CA ALA A 12 31.31 -11.55 31.17
C ALA A 12 30.70 -10.78 29.99
N ASN A 13 29.78 -11.42 29.27
CA ASN A 13 28.96 -10.76 28.27
C ASN A 13 28.05 -9.74 28.97
N ALA A 14 28.18 -8.46 28.62
CA ALA A 14 27.46 -7.33 29.23
C ALA A 14 25.94 -7.27 28.95
N SER A 15 25.32 -8.39 28.58
CA SER A 15 23.89 -8.50 28.22
C SER A 15 23.22 -9.76 28.78
N GLN A 16 23.85 -10.49 29.71
CA GLN A 16 23.23 -11.66 30.35
C GLN A 16 22.36 -11.21 31.55
N PRO A 17 21.03 -11.50 31.55
CA PRO A 17 20.19 -11.32 32.74
C PRO A 17 20.74 -12.14 33.91
N ARG A 18 20.61 -11.64 35.15
CA ARG A 18 21.18 -12.32 36.31
C ARG A 18 20.45 -13.65 36.60
N ASP A 19 21.22 -14.71 36.75
CA ASP A 19 20.72 -16.08 37.01
C ASP A 19 19.99 -16.21 38.35
N ASP A 20 20.28 -15.33 39.32
CA ASP A 20 19.62 -15.31 40.63
C ASP A 20 18.15 -14.86 40.58
N VAL A 21 17.74 -14.16 39.52
CA VAL A 21 16.36 -13.67 39.33
C VAL A 21 15.58 -14.55 38.36
N TYR A 22 16.22 -15.06 37.30
CA TYR A 22 15.54 -15.72 36.18
C TYR A 22 15.83 -17.22 36.06
N GLY A 23 16.64 -17.78 36.97
CA GLY A 23 17.09 -19.18 36.92
C GLY A 23 18.24 -19.39 35.94
N ALA A 24 18.93 -20.53 36.06
CA ALA A 24 20.01 -20.90 35.15
C ALA A 24 19.43 -21.15 33.75
N TYR A 25 20.00 -20.47 32.75
CA TYR A 25 19.54 -20.58 31.36
C TYR A 25 19.80 -22.00 30.83
N ASP A 26 18.79 -22.65 30.24
CA ASP A 26 18.95 -23.97 29.62
C ASP A 26 19.72 -23.83 28.30
N PRO A 27 20.97 -24.35 28.21
CA PRO A 27 21.78 -24.22 27.00
C PRO A 27 21.20 -24.99 25.81
N SER A 28 20.29 -25.93 26.04
CA SER A 28 19.68 -26.76 24.99
C SER A 28 18.74 -25.98 24.05
N HIS A 29 18.33 -24.76 24.43
CA HIS A 29 17.58 -23.84 23.58
C HIS A 29 18.45 -22.98 22.65
N PHE A 30 19.77 -22.97 22.83
CA PHE A 30 20.67 -22.30 21.90
C PHE A 30 20.98 -23.23 20.71
N SER A 31 20.45 -22.86 19.55
CA SER A 31 20.99 -23.30 18.26
C SER A 31 22.52 -23.12 18.24
N ALA A 32 23.26 -24.10 17.71
CA ALA A 32 24.72 -24.09 17.62
C ALA A 32 25.30 -22.97 16.71
N ALA A 33 24.45 -22.11 16.15
CA ALA A 33 24.88 -20.89 15.48
C ALA A 33 24.96 -19.74 16.49
N GLY A 34 26.17 -19.24 16.76
CA GLY A 34 26.36 -18.00 17.51
C GLY A 34 25.63 -16.80 16.84
N PRO A 35 25.51 -15.65 17.53
CA PRO A 35 24.86 -14.49 16.94
C PRO A 35 25.51 -14.11 15.60
N ASN A 36 24.69 -13.92 14.57
CA ASN A 36 25.16 -13.47 13.26
C ASN A 36 25.93 -12.15 13.43
N GLN A 37 27.20 -12.13 13.05
CA GLN A 37 28.10 -10.97 13.22
C GLN A 37 28.07 -9.99 12.04
N HIS A 38 27.18 -10.20 11.06
CA HIS A 38 27.10 -9.41 9.84
C HIS A 38 25.66 -8.91 9.60
N THR A 39 25.53 -7.72 9.01
CA THR A 39 24.26 -7.00 8.86
C THR A 39 23.41 -7.62 7.74
N GLN A 40 22.32 -8.30 8.12
CA GLN A 40 21.35 -8.89 7.18
C GLN A 40 20.16 -7.95 6.89
N SER A 41 19.86 -7.06 7.83
CA SER A 41 18.82 -6.04 7.72
C SER A 41 19.17 -4.89 8.67
N PRO A 42 18.88 -3.63 8.33
CA PRO A 42 19.16 -2.51 9.21
C PRO A 42 18.17 -2.51 10.38
N ILE A 43 18.62 -2.10 11.57
CA ILE A 43 17.82 -2.18 12.80
C ILE A 43 17.48 -0.80 13.33
N VAL A 44 18.50 0.02 13.58
CA VAL A 44 18.36 1.40 14.02
C VAL A 44 18.83 2.28 12.88
N THR A 45 17.93 3.08 12.31
CA THR A 45 18.23 3.82 11.07
C THR A 45 18.07 5.32 11.21
N GLY A 46 19.00 6.04 10.59
CA GLY A 46 18.84 7.43 10.20
C GLY A 46 18.28 7.52 8.79
N THR A 47 17.48 8.55 8.52
CA THR A 47 16.82 8.74 7.22
C THR A 47 17.70 9.54 6.26
N SER A 48 17.35 10.79 6.04
CA SER A 48 17.89 11.63 4.99
C SER A 48 19.10 12.42 5.44
N VAL A 49 20.03 12.56 4.51
CA VAL A 49 21.16 13.48 4.52
C VAL A 49 21.04 14.30 3.24
N LEU A 50 21.15 15.62 3.36
CA LEU A 50 21.04 16.56 2.26
C LEU A 50 22.36 17.30 2.10
N ALA A 51 22.79 17.57 0.87
CA ALA A 51 23.95 18.40 0.61
C ALA A 51 23.79 19.23 -0.67
N ALA A 52 24.40 20.41 -0.68
CA ALA A 52 24.38 21.34 -1.80
C ALA A 52 25.71 22.11 -1.88
N LYS A 53 26.29 22.18 -3.08
CA LYS A 53 27.43 23.05 -3.37
C LYS A 53 26.97 24.50 -3.47
N PHE A 54 27.88 25.41 -3.19
CA PHE A 54 27.82 26.83 -3.53
C PHE A 54 29.21 27.25 -4.01
N LYS A 55 29.35 28.49 -4.49
CA LYS A 55 30.57 28.96 -5.15
C LYS A 55 31.88 28.58 -4.45
N ASP A 56 31.94 28.81 -3.14
CA ASP A 56 33.17 28.67 -2.34
C ASP A 56 33.13 27.50 -1.34
N GLY A 57 32.15 26.59 -1.46
CA GLY A 57 32.04 25.47 -0.51
C GLY A 57 30.82 24.58 -0.67
N VAL A 58 30.55 23.77 0.36
CA VAL A 58 29.43 22.81 0.39
C VAL A 58 28.73 22.88 1.74
N VAL A 59 27.41 22.85 1.72
CA VAL A 59 26.57 22.69 2.92
C VAL A 59 26.01 21.27 2.97
N ILE A 60 25.98 20.67 4.15
CA ILE A 60 25.39 19.34 4.42
C ILE A 60 24.53 19.38 5.68
N ALA A 61 23.40 18.68 5.69
CA ALA A 61 22.51 18.57 6.84
C ALA A 61 21.95 17.16 7.02
N ALA A 62 21.72 16.77 8.27
CA ALA A 62 21.02 15.55 8.64
C ALA A 62 20.29 15.75 9.97
N ASP A 63 19.08 15.22 10.11
CA ASP A 63 18.41 15.22 11.41
C ASP A 63 19.15 14.34 12.44
N ASN A 64 18.87 14.58 13.72
CA ASN A 64 19.53 13.85 14.80
C ASN A 64 18.72 12.62 15.26
N LEU A 65 17.76 12.16 14.46
CA LEU A 65 16.92 11.02 14.83
C LEU A 65 17.52 9.70 14.33
N ALA A 66 17.48 8.69 15.20
CA ALA A 66 17.71 7.31 14.86
C ALA A 66 16.50 6.46 15.32
N SER A 67 15.79 5.90 14.35
CA SER A 67 14.53 5.17 14.55
C SER A 67 14.78 3.66 14.68
N TYR A 68 14.07 3.00 15.59
CA TYR A 68 13.96 1.54 15.65
C TYR A 68 12.64 1.13 15.00
N GLY A 69 12.67 0.77 13.72
CA GLY A 69 11.46 0.59 12.93
C GLY A 69 10.59 1.84 12.95
N SER A 70 9.44 1.78 13.63
CA SER A 70 8.53 2.92 13.78
C SER A 70 8.72 3.80 15.01
N LEU A 71 9.54 3.37 15.94
CA LEU A 71 9.79 4.06 17.19
C LEU A 71 10.92 5.07 17.03
N ALA A 72 10.67 6.34 17.35
CA ALA A 72 11.71 7.36 17.51
C ALA A 72 12.55 7.06 18.78
N ARG A 73 13.48 6.11 18.66
CA ARG A 73 14.14 5.50 19.82
C ARG A 73 15.27 6.37 20.39
N PHE A 74 16.09 6.96 19.54
CA PHE A 74 17.20 7.82 19.96
C PHE A 74 17.10 9.17 19.24
N THR A 75 16.93 10.24 20.01
CA THR A 75 16.52 11.56 19.50
C THR A 75 17.66 12.57 19.34
N ASP A 76 18.91 12.15 19.60
CA ASP A 76 20.08 13.04 19.45
C ASP A 76 21.33 12.30 18.95
N VAL A 77 21.14 11.44 17.93
CA VAL A 77 22.24 10.75 17.25
C VAL A 77 22.80 11.66 16.17
N LYS A 78 24.03 12.16 16.37
CA LYS A 78 24.74 12.97 15.38
C LYS A 78 25.17 12.09 14.20
N ARG A 79 24.67 12.41 13.00
CA ARG A 79 24.91 11.65 11.75
C ARG A 79 25.82 12.36 10.76
N LEU A 80 26.37 13.50 11.14
CA LEU A 80 27.46 14.17 10.43
C LEU A 80 28.75 13.92 11.23
N ARG A 81 29.80 13.45 10.56
CA ARG A 81 31.13 13.26 11.15
C ARG A 81 32.15 14.08 10.40
N LYS A 82 32.83 14.96 11.12
CA LYS A 82 34.01 15.65 10.63
C LYS A 82 35.15 14.63 10.56
N PHE A 83 35.78 14.49 9.41
CA PHE A 83 36.95 13.63 9.23
C PHE A 83 38.24 14.41 9.52
N ASN A 84 38.38 15.59 8.92
CA ASN A 84 39.44 16.55 9.17
C ASN A 84 38.89 17.98 8.97
N ASP A 85 39.74 19.00 8.90
CA ASP A 85 39.32 20.40 8.74
C ASP A 85 38.71 20.74 7.37
N GLU A 86 38.67 19.80 6.43
CA GLU A 86 38.23 20.04 5.05
C GLU A 86 37.15 19.06 4.58
N VAL A 87 36.78 18.06 5.39
CA VAL A 87 35.89 16.97 4.97
C VAL A 87 34.87 16.59 6.04
N VAL A 88 33.61 16.48 5.63
CA VAL A 88 32.50 15.97 6.45
C VAL A 88 31.81 14.80 5.73
N VAL A 89 31.49 13.76 6.48
CA VAL A 89 30.74 12.59 6.00
C VAL A 89 29.36 12.58 6.66
N GLY A 90 28.31 12.54 5.85
CA GLY A 90 26.94 12.37 6.30
C GLY A 90 26.43 10.95 6.08
N PHE A 91 25.74 10.41 7.09
CA PHE A 91 25.31 9.02 7.15
C PHE A 91 23.78 8.87 7.11
N GLY A 92 23.27 8.28 6.02
CA GLY A 92 21.94 7.66 5.97
C GLY A 92 22.03 6.15 6.19
N GLY A 93 20.93 5.51 6.60
CA GLY A 93 20.86 4.06 6.81
C GLY A 93 21.20 3.63 8.24
N ASP A 94 21.84 2.47 8.40
CA ASP A 94 22.04 1.82 9.71
C ASP A 94 23.06 2.54 10.60
N VAL A 95 22.70 2.74 11.87
CA VAL A 95 23.51 3.49 12.86
C VAL A 95 24.68 2.66 13.39
N SER A 96 24.56 1.33 13.46
CA SER A 96 25.66 0.48 13.91
C SER A 96 26.76 0.39 12.86
N ASP A 97 26.38 0.29 11.58
CA ASP A 97 27.32 0.36 10.45
C ASP A 97 27.95 1.75 10.35
N MET A 98 27.21 2.83 10.61
CA MET A 98 27.77 4.18 10.74
C MET A 98 28.87 4.23 11.82
N GLN A 99 28.62 3.70 13.02
CA GLN A 99 29.63 3.66 14.10
C GLN A 99 30.85 2.80 13.74
N TYR A 100 30.67 1.75 12.93
CA TYR A 100 31.79 0.99 12.39
C TYR A 100 32.62 1.82 11.41
N ILE A 101 31.98 2.50 10.46
CA ILE A 101 32.65 3.36 9.49
C ILE A 101 33.35 4.53 10.20
N ASP A 102 32.73 5.12 11.23
CA ASP A 102 33.32 6.20 12.03
C ASP A 102 34.61 5.75 12.72
N ARG A 103 34.66 4.52 13.26
CA ARG A 103 35.90 3.94 13.80
C ARG A 103 36.97 3.73 12.73
N LEU A 104 36.55 3.33 11.53
CA LEU A 104 37.45 3.17 10.38
C LEU A 104 38.06 4.52 9.96
N LEU A 105 37.24 5.58 9.92
CA LEU A 105 37.65 6.95 9.63
C LEU A 105 38.63 7.47 10.67
N ASN A 106 38.32 7.33 11.97
CA ASN A 106 39.23 7.71 13.05
C ASN A 106 40.59 6.97 12.94
N SER A 107 40.58 5.68 12.62
CA SER A 107 41.81 4.91 12.41
C SER A 107 42.60 5.37 11.18
N LEU A 108 41.92 5.84 10.14
CA LEU A 108 42.55 6.38 8.94
C LEU A 108 43.18 7.73 9.25
N ASP A 109 42.45 8.65 9.87
CA ASP A 109 42.93 9.98 10.25
C ASP A 109 44.14 9.92 11.17
N ILE A 110 44.09 9.07 12.21
CA ILE A 110 45.25 8.83 13.09
C ILE A 110 46.47 8.40 12.28
N ARG A 111 46.34 7.45 11.35
CA ARG A 111 47.46 6.96 10.54
C ARG A 111 48.04 8.03 9.62
N GLU A 112 47.20 8.86 9.02
CA GLU A 112 47.65 9.97 8.17
C GLU A 112 48.38 11.05 8.99
N ASN A 113 47.88 11.39 10.18
CA ASN A 113 48.51 12.38 11.05
C ASN A 113 49.87 11.95 11.63
N TYR A 114 50.16 10.64 11.65
CA TYR A 114 51.48 10.11 11.99
C TYR A 114 52.44 9.98 10.79
N SER A 115 51.95 10.18 9.56
CA SER A 115 52.80 10.22 8.37
C SER A 115 53.60 11.52 8.33
N SER A 116 54.89 11.44 8.04
CA SER A 116 55.77 12.62 7.91
C SER A 116 55.58 13.39 6.59
N SER A 117 54.48 13.18 5.89
CA SER A 117 54.17 13.84 4.61
C SER A 117 53.29 15.08 4.83
N GLU A 118 53.56 16.17 4.12
CA GLU A 118 52.75 17.41 4.16
C GLU A 118 51.37 17.27 3.46
N ASN A 119 51.02 16.08 2.96
CA ASN A 119 49.77 15.85 2.24
C ASN A 119 48.69 15.30 3.16
N SER A 120 47.49 15.90 3.13
CA SER A 120 46.29 15.42 3.81
C SER A 120 45.33 14.73 2.82
N LEU A 121 44.45 13.86 3.35
CA LEU A 121 43.38 13.27 2.54
C LEU A 121 42.25 14.28 2.32
N ASN A 122 42.05 14.68 1.06
CA ASN A 122 40.92 15.52 0.65
C ASN A 122 39.62 14.72 0.46
N ALA A 123 38.50 15.42 0.21
CA ALA A 123 37.18 14.81 0.10
C ALA A 123 37.07 13.76 -1.02
N LYS A 124 37.77 13.98 -2.14
CA LYS A 124 37.79 13.05 -3.28
C LYS A 124 38.55 11.76 -2.95
N ASN A 125 39.65 11.86 -2.22
CA ASN A 125 40.39 10.68 -1.75
C ASN A 125 39.55 9.88 -0.76
N LEU A 126 38.88 10.55 0.18
CA LEU A 126 38.04 9.90 1.17
C LEU A 126 36.82 9.21 0.54
N HIS A 127 36.16 9.88 -0.41
CA HIS A 127 35.07 9.27 -1.21
C HIS A 127 35.54 7.99 -1.91
N THR A 128 36.69 8.04 -2.57
CA THR A 128 37.26 6.87 -3.26
C THR A 128 37.55 5.72 -2.30
N TYR A 129 38.08 6.03 -1.11
CA TYR A 129 38.33 5.04 -0.06
C TYR A 129 37.02 4.38 0.41
N LEU A 130 36.04 5.19 0.81
CA LEU A 130 34.76 4.70 1.31
C LEU A 130 34.00 3.91 0.24
N ALA A 131 33.99 4.37 -1.01
CA ALA A 131 33.37 3.63 -2.12
C ALA A 131 33.95 2.22 -2.28
N LYS A 132 35.28 2.07 -2.16
CA LYS A 132 35.94 0.76 -2.19
C LYS A 132 35.60 -0.10 -0.97
N VAL A 133 35.49 0.49 0.21
CA VAL A 133 35.05 -0.20 1.43
C VAL A 133 33.63 -0.75 1.25
N MET A 134 32.68 0.08 0.80
CA MET A 134 31.30 -0.31 0.55
C MET A 134 31.21 -1.43 -0.50
N TYR A 135 31.90 -1.28 -1.64
CA TYR A 135 31.91 -2.29 -2.69
C TYR A 135 32.56 -3.61 -2.27
N ASN A 136 33.63 -3.57 -1.45
CA ASN A 136 34.28 -4.78 -0.92
C ASN A 136 33.34 -5.56 0.01
N ARG A 137 32.65 -4.86 0.91
CA ARG A 137 31.67 -5.42 1.84
C ARG A 137 30.50 -6.07 1.09
N ARG A 138 29.93 -5.34 0.12
CA ARG A 138 28.91 -5.89 -0.78
C ARG A 138 29.36 -7.14 -1.54
N SER A 139 30.60 -7.16 -2.05
CA SER A 139 31.13 -8.31 -2.79
C SER A 139 31.32 -9.57 -1.95
N LYS A 140 31.37 -9.42 -0.63
CA LYS A 140 31.39 -10.54 0.34
C LYS A 140 30.00 -10.94 0.83
N PHE A 141 28.94 -10.39 0.23
CA PHE A 141 27.55 -10.57 0.69
C PHE A 141 27.33 -10.15 2.15
N ASP A 142 28.13 -9.19 2.62
CA ASP A 142 28.05 -8.57 3.94
C ASP A 142 28.16 -7.04 3.77
N PRO A 143 27.13 -6.39 3.20
CA PRO A 143 27.16 -4.96 2.92
C PRO A 143 27.05 -4.14 4.20
N LEU A 144 27.65 -2.93 4.17
CA LEU A 144 27.34 -1.89 5.14
C LEU A 144 26.08 -1.17 4.68
N TRP A 145 25.03 -1.16 5.50
CA TRP A 145 23.70 -0.69 5.12
C TRP A 145 23.56 0.83 5.21
N ASN A 146 24.51 1.56 4.60
CA ASN A 146 24.54 3.02 4.60
C ASN A 146 24.46 3.61 3.20
N HIS A 147 23.94 4.83 3.13
CA HIS A 147 24.06 5.72 1.98
C HIS A 147 24.80 6.97 2.45
N LEU A 148 26.03 7.13 1.97
CA LEU A 148 26.98 8.14 2.43
C LEU A 148 26.98 9.33 1.47
N LEU A 149 26.97 10.54 2.02
CA LEU A 149 27.37 11.76 1.30
C LEU A 149 28.70 12.26 1.85
N ILE A 150 29.67 12.43 0.97
CA ILE A 150 30.99 12.95 1.31
C ILE A 150 31.08 14.36 0.73
N VAL A 151 31.32 15.33 1.61
CA VAL A 151 31.45 16.75 1.25
C VAL A 151 32.75 17.32 1.73
N GLY A 152 33.29 18.28 0.99
CA GLY A 152 34.48 19.01 1.40
C GLY A 152 35.15 19.73 0.25
N MET A 153 36.45 19.94 0.38
CA MET A 153 37.30 20.47 -0.69
C MET A 153 38.06 19.34 -1.39
N ASP A 154 38.27 19.46 -2.69
CA ASP A 154 39.18 18.58 -3.43
C ASP A 154 40.63 19.11 -3.40
N GLY A 155 41.56 18.39 -4.04
CA GLY A 155 42.97 18.76 -4.08
C GLY A 155 43.29 20.07 -4.82
N GLU A 156 42.32 20.67 -5.53
CA GLU A 156 42.43 21.99 -6.16
C GLU A 156 41.69 23.07 -5.35
N SER A 157 41.28 22.76 -4.11
CA SER A 157 40.45 23.63 -3.27
C SER A 157 39.11 23.99 -3.92
N LYS A 158 38.52 23.07 -4.71
CA LYS A 158 37.18 23.23 -5.28
C LYS A 158 36.13 22.48 -4.47
N PRO A 159 34.87 22.97 -4.42
CA PRO A 159 33.78 22.28 -3.72
C PRO A 159 33.51 20.87 -4.27
N PHE A 160 33.58 19.88 -3.40
CA PHE A 160 33.38 18.46 -3.72
C PHE A 160 32.15 17.90 -2.99
N LEU A 161 31.29 17.21 -3.74
CA LEU A 161 30.12 16.52 -3.21
C LEU A 161 29.87 15.23 -4.01
N ALA A 162 29.96 14.08 -3.33
CA ALA A 162 29.71 12.79 -3.97
C ALA A 162 29.03 11.79 -3.03
N SER A 163 28.33 10.83 -3.64
CA SER A 163 27.59 9.76 -2.97
C SER A 163 28.32 8.42 -3.08
N ALA A 164 28.14 7.57 -2.07
CA ALA A 164 28.43 6.13 -2.11
C ALA A 164 27.34 5.35 -1.36
N ASP A 165 26.70 4.38 -1.99
CA ASP A 165 25.64 3.57 -1.37
C ASP A 165 26.09 2.15 -0.95
N LEU A 166 25.19 1.39 -0.33
CA LEU A 166 25.42 0.01 0.12
C LEU A 166 25.83 -0.97 -1.00
N LEU A 167 25.55 -0.63 -2.26
CA LEU A 167 25.94 -1.44 -3.42
C LEU A 167 27.33 -1.06 -3.94
N GLY A 168 27.90 0.05 -3.47
CA GLY A 168 29.10 0.66 -4.00
C GLY A 168 28.84 1.52 -5.24
N THR A 169 27.57 1.87 -5.52
CA THR A 169 27.24 2.83 -6.57
C THR A 169 27.72 4.20 -6.13
N THR A 170 28.38 4.92 -7.05
CA THR A 170 28.90 6.26 -6.80
C THR A 170 28.49 7.23 -7.89
N PHE A 171 28.25 8.48 -7.51
CA PHE A 171 28.02 9.58 -8.44
C PHE A 171 28.24 10.93 -7.72
N SER A 172 28.48 11.97 -8.52
CA SER A 172 28.64 13.36 -8.07
C SER A 172 27.52 14.21 -8.65
N SER A 173 27.12 15.23 -7.92
CA SER A 173 26.13 16.22 -8.38
C SER A 173 26.27 17.52 -7.57
N PRO A 174 25.84 18.68 -8.11
CA PRO A 174 25.80 19.93 -7.37
C PRO A 174 24.94 19.88 -6.10
N SER A 175 23.91 19.02 -6.09
CA SER A 175 23.07 18.76 -4.93
C SER A 175 22.75 17.28 -4.83
N LEU A 176 22.78 16.73 -3.62
CA LEU A 176 22.49 15.31 -3.36
C LEU A 176 21.62 15.17 -2.12
N ALA A 177 20.79 14.14 -2.12
CA ALA A 177 19.95 13.77 -0.99
C ALA A 177 19.82 12.25 -0.90
N THR A 178 19.81 11.71 0.33
CA THR A 178 19.63 10.28 0.60
C THR A 178 18.23 10.00 1.16
N GLY A 179 17.78 8.74 1.07
CA GLY A 179 16.48 8.30 1.61
C GLY A 179 15.31 9.09 1.01
N PHE A 180 14.35 9.52 1.86
CA PHE A 180 13.18 10.29 1.44
C PHE A 180 13.53 11.66 0.83
N GLY A 181 14.65 12.26 1.26
CA GLY A 181 15.24 13.48 0.70
C GLY A 181 15.48 13.41 -0.80
N ALA A 182 15.82 12.25 -1.35
CA ALA A 182 15.98 12.08 -2.79
C ALA A 182 14.69 12.37 -3.58
N HIS A 183 13.53 12.19 -2.95
CA HIS A 183 12.21 12.41 -3.56
C HIS A 183 11.63 13.79 -3.22
N LEU A 184 11.85 14.29 -2.00
CA LEU A 184 11.22 15.51 -1.49
C LEU A 184 12.12 16.75 -1.53
N ALA A 185 13.38 16.60 -1.15
CA ALA A 185 14.34 17.70 -1.06
C ALA A 185 15.07 17.94 -2.38
N GLN A 186 15.42 16.87 -3.11
CA GLN A 186 16.18 16.98 -4.36
C GLN A 186 15.50 17.89 -5.42
N PRO A 187 14.17 17.84 -5.64
CA PRO A 187 13.51 18.77 -6.57
C PRO A 187 13.65 20.24 -6.15
N ILE A 188 13.60 20.52 -4.85
CA ILE A 188 13.73 21.87 -4.29
C ILE A 188 15.17 22.37 -4.45
N LEU A 189 16.16 21.54 -4.13
CA LEU A 189 17.58 21.89 -4.31
C LEU A 189 17.93 22.18 -5.78
N ARG A 190 17.36 21.40 -6.71
CA ARG A 190 17.55 21.60 -8.16
C ARG A 190 16.99 22.91 -8.71
N THR A 191 16.14 23.62 -7.97
CA THR A 191 15.65 24.95 -8.39
C THR A 191 16.75 26.01 -8.42
N ILE A 192 17.78 25.86 -7.57
CA ILE A 192 18.94 26.76 -7.52
C ILE A 192 20.22 26.10 -8.08
N LEU A 193 20.24 24.77 -8.16
CA LEU A 193 21.38 23.97 -8.61
C LEU A 193 20.96 22.91 -9.66
N PRO A 194 20.50 23.34 -10.86
CA PRO A 194 20.12 22.41 -11.93
C PRO A 194 21.33 21.65 -12.52
N ASP A 195 22.51 22.26 -12.53
CA ASP A 195 23.76 21.71 -13.08
C ASP A 195 25.00 22.31 -12.37
N GLU A 196 26.20 21.84 -12.72
CA GLU A 196 27.46 22.30 -12.11
C GLU A 196 27.80 23.76 -12.47
N ALA A 197 27.30 24.29 -13.58
CA ALA A 197 27.56 25.69 -13.96
C ALA A 197 26.81 26.66 -13.04
N ALA A 198 25.66 26.26 -12.49
CA ALA A 198 24.90 27.05 -11.53
C ALA A 198 25.65 27.30 -10.20
N VAL A 199 26.58 26.43 -9.81
CA VAL A 199 27.30 26.49 -8.52
C VAL A 199 28.01 27.84 -8.33
N GLU A 200 28.60 28.38 -9.39
CA GLU A 200 29.33 29.66 -9.38
C GLU A 200 28.45 30.87 -9.01
N ASN A 201 27.13 30.75 -9.19
CA ASN A 201 26.16 31.83 -8.96
C ASN A 201 25.37 31.67 -7.65
N VAL A 202 25.59 30.59 -6.90
CA VAL A 202 24.91 30.33 -5.62
C VAL A 202 25.81 30.76 -4.47
N THR A 203 25.31 31.64 -3.59
CA THR A 203 26.03 32.05 -2.38
C THR A 203 25.87 31.06 -1.24
N LYS A 204 26.73 31.16 -0.22
CA LYS A 204 26.62 30.37 1.03
C LYS A 204 25.23 30.52 1.65
N GLU A 205 24.73 31.75 1.73
CA GLU A 205 23.44 32.07 2.37
C GLU A 205 22.28 31.41 1.62
N GLN A 206 22.28 31.49 0.29
CA GLN A 206 21.25 30.88 -0.55
C GLN A 206 21.23 29.35 -0.40
N ALA A 207 22.40 28.71 -0.40
CA ALA A 207 22.49 27.26 -0.24
C ALA A 207 22.04 26.81 1.16
N VAL A 208 22.47 27.52 2.21
CA VAL A 208 22.06 27.23 3.60
C VAL A 208 20.56 27.42 3.77
N GLU A 209 19.98 28.52 3.26
CA GLU A 209 18.54 28.76 3.32
C GLU A 209 17.75 27.66 2.60
N LYS A 210 18.21 27.24 1.42
CA LYS A 210 17.57 26.16 0.66
C LYS A 210 17.63 24.81 1.39
N ILE A 211 18.74 24.50 2.05
CA ILE A 211 18.86 23.31 2.91
C ILE A 211 17.88 23.39 4.08
N LYS A 212 17.77 24.54 4.76
CA LYS A 212 16.81 24.74 5.86
C LYS A 212 15.36 24.58 5.39
N GLU A 213 15.03 25.10 4.21
CA GLU A 213 13.73 24.90 3.58
C GLU A 213 13.45 23.40 3.33
N CYS A 214 14.42 22.67 2.79
CA CYS A 214 14.29 21.23 2.55
C CYS A 214 14.13 20.44 3.86
N MET A 215 14.90 20.75 4.91
CA MET A 215 14.75 20.11 6.22
C MET A 215 13.36 20.35 6.80
N LYS A 216 12.77 21.53 6.61
CA LYS A 216 11.39 21.83 7.01
C LYS A 216 10.37 21.00 6.23
N VAL A 217 10.55 20.82 4.92
CA VAL A 217 9.67 19.98 4.10
C VAL A 217 9.76 18.51 4.52
N LEU A 218 10.97 18.02 4.81
CA LEU A 218 11.16 16.67 5.35
C LEU A 218 10.44 16.50 6.67
N PHE A 219 10.56 17.45 7.60
CA PHE A 219 9.83 17.39 8.87
C PHE A 219 8.31 17.28 8.72
N TYR A 220 7.72 17.94 7.72
CA TYR A 220 6.28 17.83 7.46
C TYR A 220 5.85 16.53 6.81
N ARG A 221 6.73 15.85 6.05
CA ARG A 221 6.34 14.79 5.11
C ARG A 221 7.04 13.45 5.33
N ASP A 222 8.11 13.41 6.11
CA ASP A 222 8.82 12.21 6.51
C ASP A 222 8.50 11.87 7.98
N ALA A 223 7.74 10.79 8.18
CA ALA A 223 7.35 10.29 9.50
C ALA A 223 8.51 9.72 10.34
N ARG A 224 9.73 9.73 9.80
CA ARG A 224 10.98 9.30 10.43
C ARG A 224 11.99 10.44 10.52
N SER A 225 11.50 11.68 10.55
CA SER A 225 12.33 12.88 10.74
C SER A 225 12.02 13.60 12.05
N MET A 226 12.89 14.53 12.44
CA MET A 226 12.76 15.31 13.68
C MET A 226 13.10 16.79 13.44
N ASP A 227 12.64 17.66 14.33
CA ASP A 227 12.84 19.11 14.23
C ASP A 227 14.23 19.59 14.67
N LYS A 228 15.00 18.73 15.34
CA LYS A 228 16.41 18.95 15.69
C LYS A 228 17.33 18.27 14.67
N TYR A 229 18.28 19.03 14.12
CA TYR A 229 19.20 18.55 13.10
C TYR A 229 20.58 19.19 13.23
N SER A 230 21.56 18.56 12.58
CA SER A 230 22.91 19.07 12.44
C SER A 230 23.10 19.65 11.03
N ILE A 231 23.84 20.75 10.90
CA ILE A 231 24.24 21.34 9.63
C ILE A 231 25.72 21.68 9.68
N ALA A 232 26.44 21.35 8.60
CA ALA A 232 27.84 21.73 8.43
C ALA A 232 28.01 22.53 7.14
N VAL A 233 28.81 23.59 7.21
CA VAL A 233 29.31 24.32 6.04
C VAL A 233 30.80 24.10 5.95
N VAL A 234 31.25 23.57 4.81
CA VAL A 234 32.65 23.30 4.53
C VAL A 234 33.14 24.27 3.47
N THR A 235 34.23 24.96 3.76
CA THR A 235 34.92 25.89 2.86
C THR A 235 36.43 25.63 2.94
N LYS A 236 37.22 26.31 2.10
CA LYS A 236 38.68 26.29 2.21
C LYS A 236 39.23 26.76 3.56
N ASP A 237 38.45 27.55 4.31
CA ASP A 237 38.88 28.12 5.59
C ASP A 237 38.55 27.17 6.77
N GLY A 238 37.81 26.08 6.51
CA GLY A 238 37.50 25.04 7.49
C GLY A 238 36.05 24.54 7.46
N VAL A 239 35.71 23.74 8.47
CA VAL A 239 34.36 23.22 8.74
C VAL A 239 33.69 24.00 9.88
N ASP A 240 32.54 24.60 9.59
CA ASP A 240 31.61 25.17 10.57
C ASP A 240 30.43 24.19 10.77
N LEU A 241 30.38 23.52 11.94
CA LEU A 241 29.40 22.49 12.26
C LEU A 241 28.55 22.92 13.46
N ASP A 242 27.24 23.07 13.24
CA ASP A 242 26.25 23.25 14.30
C ASP A 242 25.40 21.98 14.42
N GLU A 243 25.46 21.34 15.58
CA GLU A 243 24.79 20.07 15.85
C GLU A 243 23.41 20.20 16.51
N ASN A 244 23.00 21.43 16.87
CA ASN A 244 21.82 21.67 17.69
C ASN A 244 20.84 22.65 17.04
N VAL A 245 20.82 22.72 15.71
CA VAL A 245 19.88 23.53 14.96
C VAL A 245 18.47 22.99 15.15
N LYS A 246 17.51 23.89 15.34
CA LYS A 246 16.08 23.58 15.41
C LYS A 246 15.35 24.19 14.22
N LEU A 247 14.33 23.51 13.71
CA LEU A 247 13.47 24.05 12.67
C LEU A 247 12.65 25.23 13.19
N GLU A 248 12.68 26.33 12.44
CA GLU A 248 11.96 27.57 12.72
C GLU A 248 10.90 27.83 11.65
N ASN A 249 10.00 28.78 11.91
CA ASN A 249 8.97 29.25 10.97
C ASN A 249 8.11 28.11 10.39
N GLN A 250 7.71 27.19 11.28
CA GLN A 250 6.76 26.14 10.95
C GLN A 250 5.34 26.75 10.85
N SER A 251 4.57 26.39 9.83
CA SER A 251 3.23 26.91 9.59
C SER A 251 2.19 25.82 9.81
N TRP A 252 1.55 25.89 10.98
CA TRP A 252 0.43 25.02 11.36
C TRP A 252 -0.90 25.78 11.37
N ALA A 253 -0.92 27.05 10.96
CA ALA A 253 -2.11 27.92 11.00
C ALA A 253 -3.28 27.43 10.11
N PHE A 254 -3.04 26.49 9.20
CA PHE A 254 -4.12 25.85 8.45
C PHE A 254 -4.85 24.78 9.29
N ALA A 255 -4.22 24.24 10.34
CA ALA A 255 -4.81 23.23 11.21
C ALA A 255 -6.04 23.77 11.97
N ASP A 256 -6.05 25.05 12.35
CA ASP A 256 -7.20 25.70 12.99
C ASP A 256 -8.46 25.70 12.11
N ARG A 257 -8.27 25.62 10.79
CA ARG A 257 -9.35 25.54 9.78
C ARG A 257 -9.81 24.11 9.54
N ILE A 258 -9.10 23.11 10.04
CA ILE A 258 -9.47 21.70 9.92
C ILE A 258 -10.24 21.31 11.19
N ARG A 259 -11.56 21.11 11.05
CA ARG A 259 -12.43 20.64 12.15
C ARG A 259 -13.19 19.39 11.73
N GLY A 260 -13.06 18.33 12.51
CA GLY A 260 -13.66 17.04 12.22
C GLY A 260 -13.09 16.39 10.94
N TYR A 261 -13.65 15.24 10.60
CA TYR A 261 -13.50 14.57 9.29
C TYR A 261 -14.86 14.52 8.56
N ASP A 262 -15.81 15.36 9.00
CA ASP A 262 -17.23 15.31 8.64
C ASP A 262 -17.66 16.40 7.65
N SER A 263 -18.27 15.93 6.57
CA SER A 263 -19.43 16.49 5.88
C SER A 263 -19.39 17.95 5.40
N LEU A 264 -18.61 18.21 4.35
CA LEU A 264 -19.06 19.10 3.27
C LEU A 264 -19.76 18.32 2.14
N PHE A 265 -20.37 17.18 2.48
CA PHE A 265 -21.62 16.78 1.85
C PHE A 265 -22.72 17.69 2.37
N ASN A 266 -22.94 18.81 1.69
CA ASN A 266 -24.22 19.50 1.73
C ASN A 266 -25.17 18.74 0.79
N PRO A 267 -26.16 17.97 1.27
CA PRO A 267 -27.05 17.18 0.41
C PRO A 267 -28.10 18.06 -0.31
N SER A 268 -28.14 19.37 -0.03
CA SER A 268 -29.21 20.26 -0.47
C SER A 268 -28.82 21.28 -1.54
N ALA A 269 -27.59 21.20 -2.07
CA ALA A 269 -27.15 22.00 -3.22
C ALA A 269 -26.83 21.18 -4.49
N MET A 270 -27.11 19.87 -4.52
CA MET A 270 -26.99 19.05 -5.72
C MET A 270 -28.25 19.13 -6.58
N SER A 271 -28.53 20.32 -7.10
CA SER A 271 -29.35 20.50 -8.30
C SER A 271 -28.50 21.24 -9.32
N LEU A 272 -27.64 20.45 -9.97
CA LEU A 272 -27.05 20.63 -11.30
C LEU A 272 -26.07 19.46 -11.46
N ALA A 273 -26.32 18.59 -12.43
CA ALA A 273 -25.57 17.37 -12.67
C ALA A 273 -24.07 17.66 -12.85
N THR A 274 -23.27 17.44 -11.81
CA THR A 274 -21.81 17.35 -11.93
C THR A 274 -21.46 16.12 -12.77
N PRO A 275 -20.61 16.25 -13.79
CA PRO A 275 -20.19 15.11 -14.59
C PRO A 275 -19.48 14.09 -13.70
N VAL A 276 -19.97 12.86 -13.71
CA VAL A 276 -19.36 11.70 -13.06
C VAL A 276 -17.92 11.55 -13.56
N PRO A 277 -16.91 11.33 -12.70
CA PRO A 277 -15.53 11.15 -13.14
C PRO A 277 -15.44 9.98 -14.11
N LYS A 278 -15.02 10.26 -15.35
CA LYS A 278 -14.75 9.23 -16.36
C LYS A 278 -13.44 8.55 -16.03
N GLY A 279 -13.39 7.22 -16.15
CA GLY A 279 -12.20 6.42 -15.86
C GLY A 279 -12.05 5.24 -16.82
N ARG A 280 -10.83 4.76 -16.96
CA ARG A 280 -10.42 3.59 -17.74
C ARG A 280 -10.43 2.36 -16.85
N ILE A 281 -11.38 1.46 -17.10
CA ILE A 281 -11.62 0.29 -16.26
C ILE A 281 -11.33 -0.97 -17.07
N VAL A 282 -10.49 -1.85 -16.52
CA VAL A 282 -10.44 -3.22 -17.00
C VAL A 282 -11.51 -4.03 -16.27
N PHE A 283 -12.44 -4.61 -17.03
CA PHE A 283 -13.50 -5.45 -16.51
C PHE A 283 -13.24 -6.89 -16.90
N THR A 284 -13.07 -7.80 -15.95
CA THR A 284 -12.95 -9.22 -16.27
C THR A 284 -14.28 -9.94 -16.07
N GLY A 285 -14.64 -10.85 -16.97
CA GLY A 285 -15.93 -11.55 -16.91
C GLY A 285 -17.12 -10.70 -17.36
N GLY A 286 -16.87 -9.66 -18.16
CA GLY A 286 -17.90 -8.75 -18.65
C GLY A 286 -18.90 -9.39 -19.61
N SER A 287 -18.56 -10.54 -20.21
CA SER A 287 -19.46 -11.30 -21.09
C SER A 287 -20.43 -12.21 -20.32
N GLY A 288 -20.25 -12.33 -18.99
CA GLY A 288 -21.10 -13.14 -18.12
C GLY A 288 -22.48 -12.55 -17.85
N VAL A 289 -23.30 -13.30 -17.10
CA VAL A 289 -24.68 -12.92 -16.74
C VAL A 289 -24.74 -11.56 -16.04
N ALA A 290 -24.01 -11.39 -14.94
CA ALA A 290 -23.96 -10.11 -14.23
C ALA A 290 -23.09 -9.08 -14.96
N GLY A 291 -21.96 -9.51 -15.50
CA GLY A 291 -20.95 -8.63 -16.10
C GLY A 291 -21.49 -7.73 -17.19
N ARG A 292 -22.32 -8.26 -18.11
CA ARG A 292 -22.82 -7.47 -19.25
C ARG A 292 -23.73 -6.31 -18.84
N HIS A 293 -24.52 -6.50 -17.80
CA HIS A 293 -25.38 -5.45 -17.24
C HIS A 293 -24.56 -4.40 -16.50
N VAL A 294 -23.54 -4.82 -15.73
CA VAL A 294 -22.62 -3.90 -15.05
C VAL A 294 -21.82 -3.07 -16.07
N VAL A 295 -21.24 -3.71 -17.09
CA VAL A 295 -20.51 -3.02 -18.17
C VAL A 295 -21.42 -2.00 -18.86
N SER A 296 -22.65 -2.39 -19.23
CA SER A 296 -23.63 -1.47 -19.84
C SER A 296 -23.92 -0.26 -18.95
N LYS A 297 -24.10 -0.47 -17.64
CA LYS A 297 -24.33 0.60 -16.67
C LYS A 297 -23.11 1.51 -16.52
N LEU A 298 -21.89 0.96 -16.45
CA LEU A 298 -20.65 1.75 -16.37
C LEU A 298 -20.40 2.59 -17.63
N LEU A 299 -20.71 2.05 -18.82
CA LEU A 299 -20.69 2.83 -20.06
C LEU A 299 -21.67 4.01 -20.01
N SER A 300 -22.84 3.84 -19.40
CA SER A 300 -23.82 4.93 -19.25
C SER A 300 -23.32 6.08 -18.35
N TYR A 301 -22.37 5.80 -17.45
CA TYR A 301 -21.67 6.82 -16.66
C TYR A 301 -20.46 7.44 -17.39
N GLY A 302 -20.14 6.96 -18.59
CA GLY A 302 -19.08 7.50 -19.46
C GLY A 302 -17.69 6.90 -19.23
N HIS A 303 -17.59 5.76 -18.53
CA HIS A 303 -16.33 5.02 -18.38
C HIS A 303 -15.87 4.40 -19.71
N GLU A 304 -14.56 4.31 -19.92
CA GLU A 304 -13.96 3.53 -21.00
C GLU A 304 -13.66 2.13 -20.46
N ILE A 305 -14.16 1.09 -21.12
CA ILE A 305 -14.06 -0.29 -20.65
C ILE A 305 -13.21 -1.12 -21.61
N LEU A 306 -12.23 -1.85 -21.07
CA LEU A 306 -11.64 -3.02 -21.70
C LEU A 306 -12.23 -4.26 -21.03
N ASN A 307 -12.92 -5.10 -21.78
CA ASN A 307 -13.38 -6.38 -21.27
C ASN A 307 -12.28 -7.43 -21.43
N VAL A 308 -12.05 -8.26 -20.42
CA VAL A 308 -11.13 -9.41 -20.45
C VAL A 308 -11.93 -10.67 -20.15
N ASP A 309 -12.11 -11.51 -21.16
CA ASP A 309 -13.02 -12.66 -21.08
C ASP A 309 -12.63 -13.75 -22.10
N MET A 310 -13.02 -15.00 -21.84
CA MET A 310 -12.83 -16.11 -22.78
C MET A 310 -13.78 -16.04 -23.97
N THR A 311 -14.90 -15.32 -23.82
CA THR A 311 -15.92 -15.12 -24.85
C THR A 311 -16.09 -13.62 -25.12
N PRO A 312 -16.22 -13.18 -26.38
CA PRO A 312 -16.46 -11.77 -26.68
C PRO A 312 -17.76 -11.26 -26.06
N LEU A 313 -17.74 -10.04 -25.52
CA LEU A 313 -18.95 -9.33 -25.12
C LEU A 313 -19.66 -8.82 -26.37
N ASP A 314 -20.96 -9.06 -26.45
CA ASP A 314 -21.82 -8.53 -27.51
C ASP A 314 -22.14 -7.04 -27.25
N ASN A 315 -21.11 -6.18 -27.40
CA ASN A 315 -21.24 -4.74 -27.31
C ASN A 315 -20.16 -4.06 -28.18
N PRO A 316 -20.53 -3.33 -29.24
CA PRO A 316 -19.58 -2.73 -30.17
C PRO A 316 -18.72 -1.61 -29.55
N ASN A 317 -19.12 -1.07 -28.41
CA ASN A 317 -18.39 -0.01 -27.72
C ASN A 317 -17.30 -0.55 -26.77
N VAL A 318 -17.18 -1.87 -26.64
CA VAL A 318 -16.25 -2.51 -25.70
C VAL A 318 -15.40 -3.53 -26.44
N TYR A 319 -14.09 -3.31 -26.46
CA TYR A 319 -13.19 -4.33 -26.94
C TYR A 319 -13.09 -5.46 -25.92
N THR A 320 -13.13 -6.72 -26.39
CA THR A 320 -12.88 -7.88 -25.54
C THR A 320 -11.53 -8.49 -25.88
N LEU A 321 -10.60 -8.41 -24.94
CA LEU A 321 -9.33 -9.12 -24.98
C LEU A 321 -9.53 -10.53 -24.43
N LYS A 322 -9.13 -11.54 -25.21
CA LYS A 322 -9.15 -12.93 -24.76
C LYS A 322 -7.89 -13.25 -23.95
N ALA A 323 -8.06 -13.64 -22.68
CA ALA A 323 -6.97 -14.02 -21.80
C ALA A 323 -7.41 -15.07 -20.76
N ASP A 324 -6.56 -16.05 -20.50
CA ASP A 324 -6.71 -16.96 -19.37
C ASP A 324 -6.12 -16.33 -18.10
N LEU A 325 -7.00 -15.92 -17.18
CA LEU A 325 -6.59 -15.26 -15.94
C LEU A 325 -5.92 -16.21 -14.94
N THR A 326 -5.95 -17.53 -15.17
CA THR A 326 -5.19 -18.48 -14.35
C THR A 326 -3.70 -18.47 -14.69
N ASP A 327 -3.33 -17.89 -15.83
CA ASP A 327 -1.96 -17.57 -16.21
C ASP A 327 -1.61 -16.13 -15.76
N GLY A 328 -0.64 -16.02 -14.86
CA GLY A 328 -0.23 -14.73 -14.29
C GLY A 328 0.35 -13.75 -15.33
N ALA A 329 1.01 -14.24 -16.38
CA ALA A 329 1.54 -13.38 -17.44
C ALA A 329 0.41 -12.80 -18.28
N GLN A 330 -0.60 -13.61 -18.62
CA GLN A 330 -1.77 -13.14 -19.35
C GLN A 330 -2.60 -12.16 -18.52
N ALA A 331 -2.80 -12.44 -17.23
CA ALA A 331 -3.45 -11.50 -16.32
C ALA A 331 -2.69 -10.16 -16.26
N PHE A 332 -1.37 -10.18 -16.06
CA PHE A 332 -0.56 -8.96 -16.03
C PHE A 332 -0.67 -8.15 -17.33
N ASN A 333 -0.47 -8.79 -18.48
CA ASN A 333 -0.54 -8.11 -19.78
C ASN A 333 -1.93 -7.54 -20.08
N SER A 334 -2.99 -8.21 -19.61
CA SER A 334 -4.37 -7.72 -19.76
C SER A 334 -4.65 -6.41 -19.01
N LEU A 335 -3.87 -6.11 -17.97
CA LEU A 335 -3.96 -4.88 -17.18
C LEU A 335 -2.96 -3.79 -17.63
N SER A 336 -2.07 -4.10 -18.57
CA SER A 336 -1.01 -3.20 -19.06
C SER A 336 -1.02 -3.04 -20.58
N CYS A 337 -2.20 -3.08 -21.21
CA CYS A 337 -2.36 -2.98 -22.67
C CYS A 337 -3.29 -1.83 -23.10
N HIS A 338 -3.42 -1.63 -24.41
CA HIS A 338 -4.38 -0.68 -24.99
C HIS A 338 -5.82 -1.22 -24.91
N PHE A 339 -6.78 -0.32 -24.72
CA PHE A 339 -8.20 -0.68 -24.59
C PHE A 339 -8.91 -0.91 -25.93
N ARG A 340 -8.28 -0.50 -27.04
CA ARG A 340 -8.82 -0.61 -28.40
C ARG A 340 -7.68 -0.78 -29.38
N VAL A 341 -7.95 -1.46 -30.48
CA VAL A 341 -7.03 -1.55 -31.61
C VAL A 341 -7.04 -0.22 -32.37
N SER A 342 -5.87 0.29 -32.72
CA SER A 342 -5.70 1.45 -33.59
C SER A 342 -4.46 1.31 -34.44
N GLU A 343 -4.52 1.77 -35.68
CA GLU A 343 -3.39 1.70 -36.61
C GLU A 343 -3.09 3.11 -37.14
N PRO A 344 -2.00 3.78 -36.68
CA PRO A 344 -1.07 3.37 -35.62
C PRO A 344 -1.60 3.63 -34.20
N PHE A 345 -0.93 3.06 -33.18
CA PHE A 345 -1.11 3.48 -31.79
C PHE A 345 -0.41 4.82 -31.55
N LEU A 346 -1.19 5.90 -31.52
CA LEU A 346 -0.67 7.27 -31.35
C LEU A 346 -0.39 7.62 -29.88
N GLU A 347 -1.14 7.03 -28.95
CA GLU A 347 -1.01 7.27 -27.52
C GLU A 347 -0.20 6.16 -26.85
N PRO A 348 0.62 6.46 -25.84
CA PRO A 348 1.28 5.43 -25.04
C PRO A 348 0.26 4.62 -24.23
N VAL A 349 0.64 3.40 -23.84
CA VAL A 349 -0.14 2.60 -22.89
C VAL A 349 -0.25 3.38 -21.58
N LYS A 350 -1.47 3.46 -21.05
CA LYS A 350 -1.77 4.09 -19.76
C LYS A 350 -2.23 3.00 -18.80
N THR A 351 -1.77 3.07 -17.55
CA THR A 351 -2.31 2.22 -16.46
C THR A 351 -3.82 2.47 -16.32
N PRO A 352 -4.65 1.42 -16.16
CA PRO A 352 -6.07 1.58 -15.86
C PRO A 352 -6.28 2.28 -14.51
N ASP A 353 -7.39 3.01 -14.38
CA ASP A 353 -7.77 3.67 -13.13
C ASP A 353 -8.31 2.64 -12.12
N ALA A 354 -8.99 1.60 -12.60
CA ALA A 354 -9.57 0.54 -11.79
C ALA A 354 -9.60 -0.82 -12.49
N VAL A 355 -9.69 -1.89 -11.70
CA VAL A 355 -10.05 -3.23 -12.17
C VAL A 355 -11.33 -3.70 -11.49
N VAL A 356 -12.27 -4.21 -12.28
CA VAL A 356 -13.48 -4.88 -11.78
C VAL A 356 -13.41 -6.34 -12.20
N HIS A 357 -13.30 -7.24 -11.22
CA HIS A 357 -13.07 -8.67 -11.45
C HIS A 357 -14.33 -9.48 -11.15
N PHE A 358 -15.08 -9.81 -12.21
CA PHE A 358 -16.26 -10.67 -12.15
C PHE A 358 -16.02 -12.06 -12.76
N ALA A 359 -14.87 -12.25 -13.42
CA ALA A 359 -14.48 -13.53 -14.00
C ALA A 359 -14.42 -14.62 -12.92
N GLY A 360 -15.06 -15.75 -13.21
CA GLY A 360 -15.08 -16.92 -12.34
C GLY A 360 -16.26 -17.83 -12.65
N ILE A 361 -16.17 -19.08 -12.21
CA ILE A 361 -17.25 -20.06 -12.28
C ILE A 361 -18.27 -19.71 -11.19
N PRO A 362 -19.55 -19.45 -11.53
CA PRO A 362 -20.48 -18.76 -10.62
C PRO A 362 -21.27 -19.67 -9.67
N GLN A 363 -21.06 -20.98 -9.70
CA GLN A 363 -21.75 -21.96 -8.86
C GLN A 363 -21.02 -23.33 -8.90
N PRO A 364 -21.25 -24.21 -7.93
CA PRO A 364 -20.80 -25.60 -7.99
C PRO A 364 -21.38 -26.36 -9.19
N MET A 365 -20.78 -27.50 -9.52
CA MET A 365 -21.25 -28.45 -10.54
C MET A 365 -21.32 -27.91 -11.99
N ARG A 366 -20.77 -26.72 -12.26
CA ARG A 366 -20.52 -26.25 -13.64
C ARG A 366 -19.27 -26.90 -14.23
N LEU A 367 -18.28 -27.11 -13.38
CA LEU A 367 -17.04 -27.84 -13.62
C LEU A 367 -16.75 -28.71 -12.39
N PRO A 368 -15.89 -29.73 -12.50
CA PRO A 368 -15.37 -30.45 -11.34
C PRO A 368 -14.84 -29.48 -10.28
N ASP A 369 -15.03 -29.84 -9.01
CA ASP A 369 -14.78 -28.95 -7.89
C ASP A 369 -13.34 -28.42 -7.82
N ASN A 370 -12.36 -29.26 -8.15
CA ASN A 370 -10.96 -28.87 -8.23
C ASN A 370 -10.70 -27.78 -9.28
N GLU A 371 -11.40 -27.82 -10.43
CA GLU A 371 -11.25 -26.80 -11.48
C GLU A 371 -11.97 -25.51 -11.11
N THR A 372 -13.17 -25.60 -10.52
CA THR A 372 -13.87 -24.43 -9.99
C THR A 372 -13.01 -23.69 -8.97
N PHE A 373 -12.42 -24.42 -8.02
CA PHE A 373 -11.55 -23.84 -7.01
C PHE A 373 -10.27 -23.27 -7.63
N ARG A 374 -9.57 -24.02 -8.49
CA ARG A 374 -8.34 -23.58 -9.17
C ARG A 374 -8.56 -22.30 -9.98
N ILE A 375 -9.59 -22.28 -10.83
CA ILE A 375 -9.88 -21.15 -11.72
C ILE A 375 -10.20 -19.89 -10.90
N ASN A 376 -11.11 -20.01 -9.94
CA ASN A 376 -11.55 -18.86 -9.16
C ASN A 376 -10.42 -18.32 -8.28
N THR A 377 -9.66 -19.18 -7.60
CA THR A 377 -8.59 -18.74 -6.69
C THR A 377 -7.37 -18.19 -7.45
N MET A 378 -6.88 -18.90 -8.46
CA MET A 378 -5.73 -18.44 -9.25
C MET A 378 -6.07 -17.20 -10.07
N GLY A 379 -7.25 -17.17 -10.69
CA GLY A 379 -7.71 -16.02 -11.47
C GLY A 379 -7.77 -14.75 -10.62
N SER A 380 -8.39 -14.83 -9.44
CA SER A 380 -8.48 -13.68 -8.54
C SER A 380 -7.12 -13.29 -7.96
N TYR A 381 -6.28 -14.24 -7.56
CA TYR A 381 -4.92 -13.95 -7.08
C TYR A 381 -4.11 -13.18 -8.13
N ASN A 382 -4.07 -13.69 -9.37
CA ASN A 382 -3.28 -13.09 -10.45
C ASN A 382 -3.76 -11.67 -10.78
N VAL A 383 -5.08 -11.44 -10.80
CA VAL A 383 -5.64 -10.10 -11.06
C VAL A 383 -5.32 -9.13 -9.92
N ILE A 384 -5.49 -9.55 -8.66
CA ILE A 384 -5.16 -8.72 -7.49
C ILE A 384 -3.66 -8.37 -7.48
N GLU A 385 -2.81 -9.37 -7.72
CA GLU A 385 -1.36 -9.20 -7.73
C GLU A 385 -0.91 -8.25 -8.84
N ALA A 386 -1.38 -8.49 -10.06
CA ALA A 386 -1.03 -7.65 -11.21
C ALA A 386 -1.50 -6.21 -11.02
N ALA A 387 -2.74 -5.99 -10.58
CA ALA A 387 -3.27 -4.66 -10.32
C ALA A 387 -2.44 -3.89 -9.28
N CYS A 388 -2.11 -4.54 -8.15
CA CYS A 388 -1.29 -3.94 -7.10
C CYS A 388 0.12 -3.61 -7.60
N LYS A 389 0.77 -4.50 -8.35
CA LYS A 389 2.13 -4.30 -8.89
C LYS A 389 2.18 -3.21 -9.96
N LEU A 390 1.12 -3.05 -10.75
CA LEU A 390 0.97 -1.99 -11.74
C LEU A 390 0.60 -0.62 -11.13
N GLY A 391 0.32 -0.59 -9.82
CA GLY A 391 -0.04 0.63 -9.10
C GLY A 391 -1.49 1.06 -9.27
N ILE A 392 -2.38 0.18 -9.76
CA ILE A 392 -3.82 0.44 -9.84
C ILE A 392 -4.37 0.55 -8.42
N LYS A 393 -5.08 1.65 -8.13
CA LYS A 393 -5.49 2.00 -6.76
C LYS A 393 -6.90 1.53 -6.40
N LYS A 394 -7.70 1.10 -7.37
CA LYS A 394 -9.05 0.59 -7.15
C LYS A 394 -9.24 -0.80 -7.72
N ILE A 395 -9.62 -1.75 -6.86
CA ILE A 395 -9.94 -3.12 -7.26
C ILE A 395 -11.30 -3.49 -6.69
N ILE A 396 -12.24 -3.91 -7.53
CA ILE A 396 -13.57 -4.35 -7.13
C ILE A 396 -13.73 -5.82 -7.52
N LEU A 397 -14.13 -6.65 -6.55
CA LEU A 397 -14.14 -8.10 -6.69
C LEU A 397 -15.55 -8.65 -6.47
N ALA A 398 -16.02 -9.52 -7.37
CA ALA A 398 -17.28 -10.23 -7.22
C ALA A 398 -17.14 -11.39 -6.22
N SER A 399 -17.43 -11.14 -4.95
CA SER A 399 -17.67 -12.17 -3.94
C SER A 399 -19.13 -12.64 -4.00
N SER A 400 -19.58 -13.41 -3.01
CA SER A 400 -20.94 -13.94 -2.98
C SER A 400 -21.53 -14.02 -1.57
N LEU A 401 -22.84 -13.82 -1.49
CA LEU A 401 -23.69 -14.20 -0.36
C LEU A 401 -23.42 -15.63 0.13
N THR A 402 -23.07 -16.55 -0.78
CA THR A 402 -22.84 -17.96 -0.43
C THR A 402 -21.75 -18.16 0.63
N ALA A 403 -20.88 -17.15 0.81
CA ALA A 403 -19.89 -17.08 1.89
C ALA A 403 -20.49 -17.31 3.29
N TYR A 404 -21.75 -16.92 3.52
CA TYR A 404 -22.41 -17.14 4.82
C TYR A 404 -22.81 -18.60 5.07
N GLY A 405 -22.68 -19.48 4.07
CA GLY A 405 -22.72 -20.93 4.26
C GLY A 405 -24.09 -21.59 4.28
N VAL A 406 -25.15 -20.89 3.89
CA VAL A 406 -26.50 -21.47 3.74
C VAL A 406 -26.76 -21.90 2.30
N THR A 407 -26.40 -21.08 1.32
CA THR A 407 -26.51 -21.48 -0.09
C THR A 407 -25.53 -22.63 -0.37
N TYR A 408 -26.00 -23.69 -1.04
CA TYR A 408 -25.23 -24.90 -1.37
C TYR A 408 -24.75 -25.74 -0.17
N ALA A 409 -25.27 -25.49 1.03
CA ALA A 409 -24.99 -26.32 2.18
C ALA A 409 -25.51 -27.76 2.00
N GLU A 410 -24.88 -28.70 2.70
CA GLU A 410 -25.43 -30.05 2.85
C GLU A 410 -26.49 -30.04 3.96
N GLY A 411 -27.73 -30.38 3.59
CA GLY A 411 -28.87 -30.35 4.52
C GLY A 411 -29.54 -28.98 4.66
N ASP A 412 -30.46 -28.87 5.62
CA ASP A 412 -31.15 -27.62 5.95
C ASP A 412 -30.35 -26.87 7.02
N VAL A 413 -29.69 -25.79 6.61
CA VAL A 413 -28.80 -24.98 7.46
C VAL A 413 -29.40 -23.58 7.64
N ASP A 414 -29.34 -23.08 8.87
CA ASP A 414 -29.78 -21.72 9.21
C ASP A 414 -28.63 -20.71 9.15
N TYR A 415 -28.97 -19.44 8.87
CA TYR A 415 -28.04 -18.33 9.08
C TYR A 415 -27.75 -18.16 10.57
N ALA A 416 -26.56 -17.61 10.90
CA ALA A 416 -26.16 -17.41 12.29
C ALA A 416 -27.08 -16.44 13.05
N HIS A 417 -27.56 -15.38 12.38
CA HIS A 417 -28.52 -14.42 12.90
C HIS A 417 -29.14 -13.58 11.76
N PHE A 418 -30.20 -12.85 12.08
CA PHE A 418 -30.77 -11.80 11.23
C PHE A 418 -30.70 -10.42 11.93
N PRO A 419 -30.55 -9.32 11.18
CA PRO A 419 -30.17 -9.32 9.77
C PRO A 419 -28.72 -9.81 9.59
N ILE A 420 -28.43 -10.37 8.42
CA ILE A 420 -27.09 -10.83 8.01
C ILE A 420 -26.27 -9.59 7.66
N THR A 421 -25.16 -9.36 8.36
CA THR A 421 -24.23 -8.26 8.14
C THR A 421 -22.89 -8.81 7.66
N GLU A 422 -21.99 -7.93 7.24
CA GLU A 422 -20.67 -8.35 6.76
C GLU A 422 -19.81 -9.02 7.85
N ASP A 423 -20.13 -8.80 9.12
CA ASP A 423 -19.52 -9.43 10.31
C ASP A 423 -20.14 -10.78 10.66
N THR A 424 -21.26 -11.17 10.02
CA THR A 424 -21.86 -12.50 10.21
C THR A 424 -20.84 -13.58 9.83
N PRO A 425 -20.67 -14.63 10.67
CA PRO A 425 -19.69 -15.69 10.40
C PRO A 425 -19.87 -16.34 9.03
N THR A 426 -18.76 -16.53 8.32
CA THR A 426 -18.72 -17.20 7.02
C THR A 426 -18.34 -18.67 7.21
N ARG A 427 -19.21 -19.59 6.79
CA ARG A 427 -19.06 -21.05 7.04
C ARG A 427 -19.54 -21.90 5.84
N PRO A 428 -18.98 -21.69 4.64
CA PRO A 428 -19.41 -22.44 3.46
C PRO A 428 -19.06 -23.93 3.55
N MET A 429 -19.87 -24.74 2.87
CA MET A 429 -19.64 -26.18 2.70
C MET A 429 -19.30 -26.55 1.24
N ASP A 430 -19.38 -25.60 0.31
CA ASP A 430 -19.11 -25.82 -1.11
C ASP A 430 -17.84 -25.11 -1.61
N VAL A 431 -17.28 -25.60 -2.71
CA VAL A 431 -16.02 -25.10 -3.27
C VAL A 431 -16.13 -23.72 -3.91
N TYR A 432 -17.31 -23.35 -4.42
CA TYR A 432 -17.51 -22.05 -5.04
C TYR A 432 -17.46 -20.97 -3.97
N ALA A 433 -18.25 -21.09 -2.91
CA ALA A 433 -18.23 -20.15 -1.79
C ALA A 433 -16.85 -20.11 -1.10
N THR A 434 -16.21 -21.26 -0.91
CA THR A 434 -14.84 -21.34 -0.37
C THR A 434 -13.85 -20.57 -1.24
N SER A 435 -13.93 -20.69 -2.57
CA SER A 435 -13.06 -19.94 -3.48
C SER A 435 -13.23 -18.41 -3.37
N LYS A 436 -14.47 -17.94 -3.09
CA LYS A 436 -14.75 -16.51 -2.86
C LYS A 436 -14.16 -16.02 -1.54
N LEU A 437 -14.20 -16.83 -0.48
CA LEU A 437 -13.51 -16.50 0.78
C LEU A 437 -11.99 -16.46 0.62
N CYS A 438 -11.40 -17.37 -0.16
CA CYS A 438 -9.98 -17.32 -0.50
C CYS A 438 -9.62 -16.00 -1.22
N MET A 439 -10.48 -15.54 -2.13
CA MET A 439 -10.33 -14.25 -2.79
C MET A 439 -10.45 -13.08 -1.80
N GLU A 440 -11.45 -13.07 -0.90
CA GLU A 440 -11.60 -12.03 0.13
C GLU A 440 -10.36 -11.95 1.04
N GLN A 441 -9.83 -13.10 1.47
CA GLN A 441 -8.62 -13.15 2.29
C GLN A 441 -7.37 -12.69 1.53
N THR A 442 -7.27 -13.03 0.24
CA THR A 442 -6.19 -12.56 -0.64
C THR A 442 -6.25 -11.04 -0.77
N ALA A 443 -7.44 -10.50 -1.04
CA ALA A 443 -7.69 -9.06 -1.12
C ALA A 443 -7.29 -8.33 0.18
N ALA A 444 -7.71 -8.82 1.35
CA ALA A 444 -7.33 -8.25 2.64
C ALA A 444 -5.80 -8.22 2.84
N SER A 445 -5.12 -9.31 2.47
CA SER A 445 -3.66 -9.42 2.54
C SER A 445 -2.96 -8.40 1.63
N PHE A 446 -3.43 -8.24 0.40
CA PHE A 446 -2.85 -7.31 -0.56
C PHE A 446 -3.13 -5.84 -0.20
N ALA A 447 -4.34 -5.49 0.23
CA ALA A 447 -4.63 -4.14 0.71
C ALA A 447 -3.73 -3.74 1.88
N ARG A 448 -3.39 -4.68 2.78
CA ARG A 448 -2.44 -4.45 3.87
C ARG A 448 -0.99 -4.28 3.37
N ARG A 449 -0.62 -5.03 2.34
CA ARG A 449 0.73 -5.02 1.75
C ARG A 449 0.99 -3.80 0.87
N PHE A 450 -0.03 -3.27 0.20
CA PHE A 450 0.06 -2.17 -0.76
C PHE A 450 -0.73 -0.94 -0.27
N PRO A 451 -0.11 -0.04 0.52
CA PRO A 451 -0.78 1.14 1.05
C PRO A 451 -1.41 2.03 -0.03
N GLY A 452 -2.63 2.50 0.25
CA GLY A 452 -3.41 3.35 -0.65
C GLY A 452 -4.10 2.59 -1.78
N VAL A 453 -4.10 1.25 -1.78
CA VAL A 453 -4.96 0.45 -2.66
C VAL A 453 -6.27 0.16 -1.93
N ASP A 454 -7.38 0.51 -2.57
CA ASP A 454 -8.72 0.13 -2.13
C ASP A 454 -9.14 -1.15 -2.83
N ILE A 455 -9.53 -2.16 -2.04
CA ILE A 455 -10.01 -3.44 -2.55
C ILE A 455 -11.37 -3.75 -1.94
N TYR A 456 -12.42 -3.68 -2.75
CA TYR A 456 -13.80 -3.87 -2.29
C TYR A 456 -14.37 -5.17 -2.82
N CYS A 457 -14.79 -6.05 -1.92
CA CYS A 457 -15.45 -7.32 -2.22
C CYS A 457 -16.97 -7.17 -2.09
N LEU A 458 -17.68 -7.38 -3.19
CA LEU A 458 -19.14 -7.36 -3.23
C LEU A 458 -19.66 -8.78 -2.99
N ARG A 459 -20.31 -9.05 -1.85
CA ARG A 459 -21.05 -10.29 -1.60
C ARG A 459 -22.40 -10.21 -2.32
N ILE A 460 -22.40 -10.59 -3.58
CA ILE A 460 -23.55 -10.51 -4.49
C ILE A 460 -24.54 -11.65 -4.15
N SER A 461 -25.83 -11.34 -4.09
CA SER A 461 -26.90 -12.33 -3.89
C SER A 461 -27.35 -12.94 -5.23
N ALA A 462 -28.49 -13.62 -5.26
CA ALA A 462 -29.10 -14.12 -6.47
C ALA A 462 -29.35 -12.96 -7.45
N VAL A 463 -28.55 -12.91 -8.52
CA VAL A 463 -28.67 -11.91 -9.56
C VAL A 463 -29.91 -12.18 -10.39
N ILE A 464 -30.77 -11.18 -10.54
CA ILE A 464 -31.97 -11.25 -11.37
C ILE A 464 -31.82 -10.24 -12.52
N GLU A 465 -31.90 -10.75 -13.75
CA GLU A 465 -31.85 -9.95 -14.96
C GLU A 465 -33.21 -9.34 -15.29
N PRO A 466 -33.26 -8.17 -15.97
CA PRO A 466 -34.50 -7.51 -16.35
C PRO A 466 -35.52 -8.39 -17.07
N GLU A 467 -35.04 -9.25 -17.96
CA GLU A 467 -35.86 -10.14 -18.78
C GLU A 467 -36.47 -11.28 -17.95
N ASN A 468 -35.96 -11.51 -16.74
CA ASN A 468 -36.37 -12.59 -15.85
C ASN A 468 -37.21 -12.11 -14.65
N HIS A 469 -37.47 -10.81 -14.50
CA HIS A 469 -38.15 -10.25 -13.33
C HIS A 469 -39.49 -10.92 -13.02
N SER A 470 -40.44 -10.94 -13.98
CA SER A 470 -41.76 -11.51 -13.74
C SER A 470 -41.65 -12.96 -13.27
N LYS A 471 -40.93 -13.80 -14.03
CA LYS A 471 -40.75 -15.22 -13.71
C LYS A 471 -40.10 -15.44 -12.34
N LYS A 472 -39.06 -14.67 -12.00
CA LYS A 472 -38.31 -14.86 -10.75
C LYS A 472 -39.09 -14.36 -9.55
N PHE A 473 -39.60 -13.13 -9.59
CA PHE A 473 -40.35 -12.57 -8.46
C PHE A 473 -41.69 -13.29 -8.26
N GLU A 474 -42.38 -13.74 -9.31
CA GLU A 474 -43.55 -14.61 -9.16
C GLU A 474 -43.20 -15.92 -8.44
N ALA A 475 -42.02 -16.49 -8.70
CA ALA A 475 -41.57 -17.68 -7.99
C ALA A 475 -41.31 -17.40 -6.49
N TYR A 476 -40.69 -16.27 -6.14
CA TYR A 476 -40.53 -15.83 -4.75
C TYR A 476 -41.87 -15.72 -4.03
N LEU A 477 -42.89 -15.18 -4.71
CA LEU A 477 -44.22 -15.00 -4.12
C LEU A 477 -45.01 -16.31 -4.03
N ALA A 478 -44.90 -17.18 -5.02
CA ALA A 478 -45.65 -18.44 -5.07
C ALA A 478 -45.04 -19.53 -4.17
N ARG A 479 -43.71 -19.54 -4.00
CA ARG A 479 -42.97 -20.55 -3.24
C ARG A 479 -41.90 -19.91 -2.35
N PRO A 480 -42.27 -19.04 -1.41
CA PRO A 480 -41.29 -18.28 -0.62
C PRO A 480 -40.34 -19.17 0.16
N GLN A 481 -40.76 -20.37 0.60
CA GLN A 481 -39.90 -21.29 1.35
C GLN A 481 -38.62 -21.71 0.60
N ASP A 482 -38.66 -21.77 -0.74
CA ASP A 482 -37.52 -22.17 -1.57
C ASP A 482 -36.36 -21.16 -1.53
N PHE A 483 -36.62 -19.93 -1.08
CA PHE A 483 -35.69 -18.81 -1.16
C PHE A 483 -35.01 -18.49 0.19
N LYS A 484 -35.19 -19.36 1.20
CA LYS A 484 -34.39 -19.33 2.43
C LYS A 484 -32.89 -19.32 2.12
N VAL A 485 -32.45 -20.06 1.10
CA VAL A 485 -31.04 -20.16 0.71
C VAL A 485 -30.39 -18.84 0.29
N HIS A 486 -31.19 -17.82 -0.02
CA HIS A 486 -30.72 -16.46 -0.29
C HIS A 486 -31.31 -15.41 0.68
N ALA A 487 -31.84 -15.88 1.81
CA ALA A 487 -32.54 -15.09 2.81
C ALA A 487 -33.57 -14.13 2.18
N TRP A 488 -34.33 -14.62 1.20
CA TRP A 488 -35.35 -13.83 0.46
C TRP A 488 -34.83 -12.52 -0.15
N SER A 489 -33.52 -12.43 -0.33
CA SER A 489 -32.80 -11.26 -0.81
C SER A 489 -32.28 -11.51 -2.22
N TYR A 490 -32.15 -10.47 -3.02
CA TYR A 490 -31.71 -10.56 -4.41
C TYR A 490 -30.83 -9.37 -4.80
N THR A 491 -30.26 -9.44 -5.99
CA THR A 491 -29.54 -8.32 -6.61
C THR A 491 -30.08 -8.11 -8.03
N ASP A 492 -30.72 -6.98 -8.33
CA ASP A 492 -31.05 -6.58 -9.70
C ASP A 492 -29.75 -6.32 -10.47
N ALA A 493 -29.62 -6.92 -11.65
CA ALA A 493 -28.39 -6.86 -12.44
C ALA A 493 -27.98 -5.42 -12.82
N ARG A 494 -28.93 -4.49 -12.91
CA ARG A 494 -28.69 -3.07 -13.21
C ARG A 494 -28.28 -2.29 -11.98
N ASP A 495 -28.90 -2.57 -10.82
CA ASP A 495 -28.50 -1.99 -9.54
C ASP A 495 -27.08 -2.43 -9.15
N LEU A 496 -26.68 -3.66 -9.48
CA LEU A 496 -25.31 -4.11 -9.30
C LEU A 496 -24.30 -3.22 -10.05
N GLY A 497 -24.68 -2.69 -11.21
CA GLY A 497 -23.89 -1.68 -11.93
C GLY A 497 -23.76 -0.36 -11.15
N GLY A 498 -24.85 0.07 -10.50
CA GLY A 498 -24.84 1.21 -9.58
C GLY A 498 -24.00 0.97 -8.32
N MET A 499 -23.99 -0.25 -7.79
CA MET A 499 -23.16 -0.63 -6.63
C MET A 499 -21.67 -0.60 -6.99
N VAL A 500 -21.29 -1.10 -8.18
CA VAL A 500 -19.92 -1.01 -8.70
C VAL A 500 -19.55 0.45 -8.95
N GLN A 501 -20.47 1.27 -9.46
CA GLN A 501 -20.23 2.71 -9.61
C GLN A 501 -19.94 3.39 -8.27
N ALA A 502 -20.75 3.12 -7.24
CA ALA A 502 -20.56 3.68 -5.91
C ALA A 502 -19.19 3.28 -5.31
N CYS A 503 -18.75 2.04 -5.56
CA CYS A 503 -17.41 1.57 -5.21
C CYS A 503 -16.30 2.34 -5.95
N LEU A 504 -16.46 2.61 -7.24
CA LEU A 504 -15.49 3.36 -8.06
C LEU A 504 -15.37 4.82 -7.61
N GLN A 505 -16.43 5.40 -7.06
CA GLN A 505 -16.47 6.80 -6.62
C GLN A 505 -15.98 7.03 -5.19
N THR A 506 -15.77 5.96 -4.42
CA THR A 506 -15.44 6.06 -3.00
C THR A 506 -14.04 5.53 -2.73
N ASP A 507 -13.12 6.41 -2.35
CA ASP A 507 -11.72 6.08 -2.06
C ASP A 507 -11.38 6.10 -0.57
N GLY A 508 -10.27 5.46 -0.21
CA GLY A 508 -9.64 5.56 1.12
C GLY A 508 -10.19 4.62 2.18
N LEU A 509 -10.95 3.59 1.81
CA LEU A 509 -11.52 2.62 2.75
C LEU A 509 -10.63 1.38 2.95
N GLY A 510 -9.57 1.24 2.16
CA GLY A 510 -8.67 0.08 2.19
C GLY A 510 -9.40 -1.19 1.74
N PHE A 511 -9.33 -2.24 2.55
CA PHE A 511 -10.10 -3.46 2.30
C PHE A 511 -11.49 -3.38 2.91
N GLN A 512 -12.52 -3.65 2.11
CA GLN A 512 -13.90 -3.75 2.59
C GLN A 512 -14.65 -4.90 1.92
N THR A 513 -15.51 -5.56 2.69
CA THR A 513 -16.60 -6.38 2.18
C THR A 513 -17.90 -5.59 2.26
N PHE A 514 -18.78 -5.77 1.27
CA PHE A 514 -20.12 -5.19 1.24
C PHE A 514 -21.14 -6.22 0.75
N ASN A 515 -22.27 -6.33 1.44
CA ASN A 515 -23.44 -7.03 0.94
C ASN A 515 -24.05 -6.25 -0.22
N ALA A 516 -24.00 -6.83 -1.42
CA ALA A 516 -24.47 -6.21 -2.65
C ALA A 516 -25.88 -6.73 -2.96
N VAL A 517 -26.88 -6.23 -2.22
CA VAL A 517 -28.28 -6.65 -2.30
C VAL A 517 -29.23 -5.46 -2.33
N ASN A 518 -30.41 -5.68 -2.90
CA ASN A 518 -31.51 -4.73 -2.91
C ASN A 518 -32.13 -4.54 -1.51
N ASP A 519 -32.86 -3.44 -1.32
CA ASP A 519 -33.28 -2.93 -0.01
C ASP A 519 -34.35 -3.80 0.67
N GLN A 520 -35.19 -4.45 -0.14
CA GLN A 520 -36.42 -5.08 0.33
C GLN A 520 -36.42 -6.59 0.27
N ILE A 521 -37.00 -7.22 1.30
CA ILE A 521 -37.32 -8.65 1.31
C ILE A 521 -38.34 -8.97 0.20
N THR A 522 -38.22 -10.14 -0.42
CA THR A 522 -39.13 -10.60 -1.48
C THR A 522 -40.06 -11.70 -0.95
N ILE A 523 -41.17 -11.31 -0.32
CA ILE A 523 -42.23 -12.20 0.20
C ILE A 523 -43.63 -11.64 -0.12
N PRO A 524 -44.69 -12.49 -0.13
CA PRO A 524 -46.06 -12.02 -0.27
C PRO A 524 -46.47 -11.05 0.83
N GLU A 525 -47.33 -10.09 0.50
CA GLU A 525 -47.80 -9.09 1.45
C GLU A 525 -48.55 -9.72 2.63
N ALA A 526 -49.27 -10.81 2.38
CA ALA A 526 -50.02 -11.58 3.37
C ALA A 526 -49.14 -12.27 4.42
N GLU A 527 -47.82 -12.38 4.19
CA GLU A 527 -46.87 -12.98 5.13
C GLU A 527 -46.37 -11.99 6.20
N GLY A 528 -46.88 -10.76 6.22
CA GLY A 528 -46.55 -9.75 7.22
C GLY A 528 -45.19 -9.09 6.97
N SER A 529 -44.61 -8.54 8.02
CA SER A 529 -43.30 -7.87 8.03
C SER A 529 -42.13 -8.85 7.92
N SER A 530 -40.93 -8.34 7.61
CA SER A 530 -39.69 -9.13 7.59
C SER A 530 -39.49 -9.91 8.89
N GLU A 531 -39.68 -9.29 10.06
CA GLU A 531 -39.50 -9.99 11.34
C GLU A 531 -40.55 -11.08 11.58
N GLU A 532 -41.82 -10.82 11.25
CA GLU A 532 -42.90 -11.81 11.43
C GLU A 532 -42.64 -13.05 10.56
N TRP A 533 -42.24 -12.83 9.31
CA TRP A 533 -41.85 -13.91 8.41
C TRP A 533 -40.65 -14.70 8.96
N LEU A 534 -39.57 -14.03 9.36
CA LEU A 534 -38.37 -14.68 9.88
C LEU A 534 -38.65 -15.50 11.15
N ARG A 535 -39.47 -14.99 12.08
CA ARG A 535 -39.89 -15.73 13.29
C ARG A 535 -40.74 -16.95 12.95
N LYS A 536 -41.54 -16.88 11.89
CA LYS A 536 -42.37 -18.00 11.43
C LYS A 536 -41.54 -19.12 10.79
N VAL A 537 -40.56 -18.78 9.95
CA VAL A 537 -39.83 -19.78 9.13
C VAL A 537 -38.48 -20.19 9.70
N CYS A 538 -37.85 -19.34 10.50
CA CYS A 538 -36.57 -19.60 11.16
C CYS A 538 -36.67 -19.30 12.67
N PRO A 539 -37.55 -19.99 13.43
CA PRO A 539 -37.82 -19.66 14.84
C PRO A 539 -36.60 -19.82 15.76
N GLY A 540 -35.60 -20.61 15.35
CA GLY A 540 -34.36 -20.83 16.09
C GLY A 540 -33.25 -19.81 15.82
N VAL A 541 -33.45 -18.89 14.87
CA VAL A 541 -32.43 -17.91 14.46
C VAL A 541 -32.65 -16.59 15.20
N GLU A 542 -31.60 -16.09 15.83
CA GLU A 542 -31.65 -14.82 16.57
C GLU A 542 -31.89 -13.63 15.63
N ILE A 543 -32.78 -12.72 16.03
CA ILE A 543 -32.95 -11.40 15.39
C ILE A 543 -32.27 -10.36 16.30
N THR A 544 -31.09 -9.89 15.92
CA THR A 544 -30.17 -9.11 16.78
C THR A 544 -30.58 -7.66 16.96
N ARG A 545 -31.44 -7.14 16.08
CA ARG A 545 -32.02 -5.81 16.19
C ARG A 545 -33.39 -5.75 15.53
N LYS A 546 -34.16 -4.71 15.88
CA LYS A 546 -35.38 -4.38 15.15
C LYS A 546 -35.06 -4.15 13.66
N MET A 547 -35.83 -4.79 12.79
CA MET A 547 -35.76 -4.64 11.34
C MET A 547 -36.84 -3.69 10.82
N GLY A 548 -36.57 -3.06 9.68
CA GLY A 548 -37.60 -2.34 8.94
C GLY A 548 -38.70 -3.27 8.45
N GLU A 549 -39.90 -2.73 8.23
CA GLU A 549 -41.11 -3.52 7.90
C GLU A 549 -40.90 -4.48 6.72
N ARG A 550 -40.18 -4.03 5.69
CA ARG A 550 -39.83 -4.82 4.49
C ARG A 550 -38.32 -4.92 4.29
N GLU A 551 -37.53 -4.70 5.33
CA GLU A 551 -36.07 -4.74 5.23
C GLU A 551 -35.58 -6.11 4.75
N SER A 552 -34.69 -6.12 3.76
CA SER A 552 -33.98 -7.33 3.32
C SER A 552 -33.24 -7.99 4.50
N PRO A 553 -33.39 -9.31 4.71
CA PRO A 553 -32.65 -10.04 5.74
C PRO A 553 -31.14 -10.00 5.54
N VAL A 554 -30.66 -9.83 4.30
CA VAL A 554 -29.27 -9.47 4.03
C VAL A 554 -29.15 -7.95 4.07
N CYS A 555 -28.45 -7.43 5.07
CA CYS A 555 -28.34 -6.01 5.33
C CYS A 555 -27.34 -5.36 4.35
N ASN A 556 -27.78 -4.38 3.57
CA ASN A 556 -26.93 -3.54 2.73
C ASN A 556 -26.60 -2.16 3.37
N LYS A 557 -26.90 -1.98 4.65
CA LYS A 557 -26.71 -0.70 5.35
C LYS A 557 -25.27 -0.18 5.22
N LYS A 558 -24.28 -1.06 5.35
CA LYS A 558 -22.86 -0.70 5.20
C LYS A 558 -22.57 -0.08 3.83
N MET A 559 -23.11 -0.66 2.75
CA MET A 559 -22.96 -0.13 1.39
C MET A 559 -23.64 1.23 1.25
N ARG A 560 -24.87 1.40 1.77
CA ARG A 560 -25.58 2.68 1.70
C ARG A 560 -24.87 3.79 2.49
N ASP A 561 -24.40 3.47 3.70
CA ASP A 561 -23.76 4.43 4.59
C ASP A 561 -22.35 4.81 4.11
N MET A 562 -21.54 3.83 3.68
CA MET A 562 -20.13 4.07 3.31
C MET A 562 -19.95 4.48 1.85
N LEU A 563 -20.76 3.96 0.93
CA LEU A 563 -20.61 4.19 -0.51
C LEU A 563 -21.68 5.14 -1.07
N GLY A 564 -22.70 5.50 -0.28
CA GLY A 564 -23.80 6.36 -0.72
C GLY A 564 -24.70 5.74 -1.78
N TRP A 565 -24.62 4.41 -1.98
CA TRP A 565 -25.45 3.70 -2.96
C TRP A 565 -26.94 3.82 -2.61
N LYS A 566 -27.77 3.95 -3.64
CA LYS A 566 -29.23 3.98 -3.54
C LYS A 566 -29.83 3.05 -4.58
N GLU A 567 -30.83 2.31 -4.17
CA GLU A 567 -31.59 1.42 -5.06
C GLU A 567 -32.35 2.22 -6.13
N GLU A 568 -32.23 1.80 -7.39
CA GLU A 568 -33.03 2.33 -8.51
C GLU A 568 -34.16 1.36 -8.91
N PHE A 569 -33.93 0.05 -8.75
CA PHE A 569 -34.76 -1.02 -9.30
C PHE A 569 -35.25 -2.03 -8.24
N GLY A 570 -35.91 -1.53 -7.20
CA GLY A 570 -36.62 -2.36 -6.22
C GLY A 570 -37.70 -3.25 -6.83
N TRP A 571 -37.83 -4.48 -6.34
CA TRP A 571 -38.68 -5.51 -6.95
C TRP A 571 -40.16 -5.12 -6.93
N ARG A 572 -40.62 -4.43 -5.88
CA ARG A 572 -42.01 -3.94 -5.79
C ARG A 572 -42.30 -2.94 -6.90
N LYS A 573 -41.39 -1.99 -7.12
CA LYS A 573 -41.47 -1.01 -8.21
C LYS A 573 -41.47 -1.69 -9.58
N VAL A 574 -40.56 -2.64 -9.79
CA VAL A 574 -40.45 -3.41 -11.03
C VAL A 574 -41.70 -4.25 -11.32
N MET A 575 -42.35 -4.76 -10.26
CA MET A 575 -43.57 -5.58 -10.35
C MET A 575 -44.86 -4.75 -10.24
N ASN A 576 -44.78 -3.41 -10.18
CA ASN A 576 -45.92 -2.50 -9.96
C ASN A 576 -46.74 -2.83 -8.70
N ARG A 577 -46.05 -2.98 -7.56
CA ARG A 577 -46.57 -3.35 -6.23
C ARG A 577 -46.18 -2.36 -5.13
N GLU A 578 -45.82 -1.12 -5.47
CA GLU A 578 -45.50 -0.09 -4.46
C GLU A 578 -46.66 0.19 -3.51
#